data_AF-A0A7X0D8Y9-F1
#
_entry.id   AF-A0A7X0D8Y9-F1
#
_cell.length_a   1.000
_cell.length_b   1.000
_cell.length_c   1.000
_cell.angle_alpha   90.00
_cell.angle_beta   90.00
_cell.angle_gamma   90.00
#
_symmetry.space_group_name_H-M   'P 1'
#
loop_
_entity.id
_entity.type
_entity.pdbx_description
1 polymer ?
#
loop_
_entity_poly.entity_id
_entity_poly.type
_entity_poly.pdbx_seq_one_letter_code
_entity_poly.pdbx_strand_id
1 'polypeptide(L)'
;MEQKRKEIIINEIKYWKQTRLLPEQYCDFLLALYTEGNHNNDVGQPTKQVPTWAVRFTMMMIGIFLPFALLVIYFTELSFVLQTLILSLFVIVCLMTVRFFAQHKMLTHISLIVGALSLLLLSIRACDVYFSGSTTALAITVICNCFVWLLIGWRFSLMYFVISGVVGIILLFSSFFI
;
A
#
# COMPACT_ATOMS: atom_id res chain seq x y z
N MET A 1 -39.63 -8.76 -31.16
CA MET A 1 -40.38 -7.54 -30.76
C MET A 1 -40.15 -7.18 -29.29
N GLU A 2 -40.18 -8.13 -28.35
CA GLU A 2 -40.03 -7.84 -26.91
C GLU A 2 -38.64 -7.32 -26.49
N GLN A 3 -37.57 -7.79 -27.15
CA GLN A 3 -36.19 -7.35 -26.87
C GLN A 3 -35.97 -5.85 -27.10
N LYS A 4 -36.53 -5.27 -28.17
CA LYS A 4 -36.47 -3.82 -28.42
C LYS A 4 -37.15 -3.01 -27.32
N ARG A 5 -38.26 -3.52 -26.76
CA ARG A 5 -38.97 -2.84 -25.65
C ARG A 5 -38.15 -2.90 -24.37
N LYS A 6 -37.50 -4.03 -24.11
CA LYS A 6 -36.57 -4.22 -22.98
C LYS A 6 -35.39 -3.25 -23.04
N GLU A 7 -34.77 -3.07 -24.21
CA GLU A 7 -33.68 -2.11 -24.41
C GLU A 7 -34.10 -0.65 -24.18
N ILE A 8 -35.29 -0.26 -24.64
CA ILE A 8 -35.84 1.09 -24.42
C ILE A 8 -36.02 1.36 -22.92
N ILE A 9 -36.60 0.41 -22.18
CA ILE A 9 -36.82 0.53 -20.72
C ILE A 9 -35.48 0.66 -19.98
N ILE A 10 -34.47 -0.13 -20.36
CA ILE A 10 -33.13 -0.03 -19.77
C ILE A 10 -32.51 1.35 -20.00
N ASN A 11 -32.70 1.94 -21.18
CA ASN A 11 -32.17 3.26 -21.51
C ASN A 11 -32.87 4.38 -20.72
N GLU A 12 -34.17 4.27 -20.49
CA GLU A 12 -34.93 5.20 -19.64
C GLU A 12 -34.50 5.13 -18.17
N ILE A 13 -34.30 3.92 -17.63
CA ILE A 13 -33.80 3.74 -16.24
C ILE A 13 -32.41 4.37 -16.08
N LYS A 14 -31.53 4.24 -17.09
CA LYS A 14 -30.22 4.90 -17.10
C LYS A 14 -30.34 6.43 -17.08
N TYR A 15 -31.28 6.97 -17.86
CA TYR A 15 -31.57 8.41 -17.87
C TYR A 15 -32.05 8.90 -16.49
N TRP A 16 -32.94 8.16 -15.82
CA TRP A 16 -33.41 8.50 -14.47
C TRP A 16 -32.30 8.45 -13.42
N LYS A 17 -31.36 7.50 -13.53
CA LYS A 17 -30.18 7.42 -12.67
C LYS A 17 -29.25 8.62 -12.87
N GLN A 18 -29.00 9.03 -14.12
CA GLN A 18 -28.14 10.18 -14.42
C GLN A 18 -28.75 11.51 -13.95
N THR A 19 -30.07 11.66 -14.07
CA THR A 19 -30.81 12.87 -13.67
C THR A 19 -31.20 12.89 -12.19
N ARG A 20 -30.90 11.83 -11.42
CA ARG A 20 -31.31 11.64 -10.02
C ARG A 20 -32.83 11.76 -9.79
N LEU A 21 -33.62 11.37 -10.79
CA LEU A 21 -35.08 11.36 -10.71
C LEU A 21 -35.61 10.25 -9.78
N LEU A 22 -34.85 9.16 -9.65
CA LEU A 22 -35.08 8.11 -8.66
C LEU A 22 -33.81 7.89 -7.80
N PRO A 23 -33.96 7.47 -6.53
CA PRO A 23 -32.83 7.04 -5.71
C PRO A 23 -32.09 5.85 -6.37
N GLU A 24 -30.75 5.87 -6.31
CA GLU A 24 -29.89 4.92 -7.05
C GLU A 24 -30.24 3.46 -6.79
N GLN A 25 -30.62 3.13 -5.57
CA GLN A 25 -30.96 1.77 -5.13
C GLN A 25 -32.15 1.17 -5.89
N TYR A 26 -33.13 2.00 -6.28
CA TYR A 26 -34.30 1.55 -7.05
C TYR A 26 -33.98 1.40 -8.54
N CYS A 27 -33.17 2.31 -9.10
CA CYS A 27 -32.67 2.17 -10.46
C CYS A 27 -31.86 0.88 -10.61
N ASP A 28 -31.01 0.55 -9.64
CA ASP A 28 -30.20 -0.67 -9.66
C ASP A 28 -31.05 -1.93 -9.54
N PHE A 29 -32.11 -1.91 -8.73
CA PHE A 29 -33.07 -3.01 -8.65
C PHE A 29 -33.82 -3.23 -9.98
N LEU A 30 -34.36 -2.17 -10.58
CA LEU A 30 -35.05 -2.23 -11.87
C LEU A 30 -34.11 -2.68 -12.99
N LEU A 31 -32.88 -2.15 -13.01
CA LEU A 31 -31.88 -2.53 -13.99
C LEU A 31 -31.52 -4.01 -13.84
N ALA A 32 -31.35 -4.53 -12.62
CA ALA A 32 -31.08 -5.95 -12.38
C ALA A 32 -32.24 -6.85 -12.83
N LEU A 33 -33.49 -6.42 -12.59
CA LEU A 33 -34.69 -7.13 -13.00
C LEU A 33 -34.81 -7.20 -14.53
N TYR A 34 -34.63 -6.07 -15.21
CA TYR A 34 -34.73 -5.98 -16.67
C TYR A 34 -33.46 -6.42 -17.39
N THR A 35 -32.34 -6.63 -16.71
CA THR A 35 -31.13 -7.23 -17.32
C THR A 35 -31.03 -8.72 -17.03
N GLU A 36 -31.91 -9.31 -16.20
CA GLU A 36 -31.92 -10.74 -15.86
C GLU A 36 -30.54 -11.27 -15.44
N GLY A 37 -29.71 -10.42 -14.83
CA GLY A 37 -28.33 -10.79 -14.46
C GLY A 37 -27.31 -10.77 -15.61
N ASN A 38 -27.71 -10.37 -16.83
CA ASN A 38 -26.78 -9.98 -17.90
C ASN A 38 -26.24 -8.57 -17.59
N HIS A 39 -25.43 -8.50 -16.54
CA HIS A 39 -24.66 -7.33 -16.14
C HIS A 39 -23.66 -7.02 -17.26
N ASN A 40 -24.10 -6.30 -18.31
CA ASN A 40 -23.18 -5.45 -19.04
C ASN A 40 -22.73 -4.40 -18.03
N ASN A 41 -21.55 -4.65 -17.48
CA ASN A 41 -20.86 -3.95 -16.39
C ASN A 41 -20.49 -2.48 -16.75
N ASP A 42 -21.42 -1.70 -17.29
CA ASP A 42 -21.17 -0.33 -17.76
C ASP A 42 -21.84 0.74 -16.88
N VAL A 43 -22.32 0.38 -15.70
CA VAL A 43 -22.85 1.35 -14.72
C VAL A 43 -22.11 1.23 -13.38
N GLY A 44 -20.79 1.14 -13.47
CA GLY A 44 -19.89 1.42 -12.35
C GLY A 44 -19.19 2.75 -12.64
N GLN A 45 -19.30 3.69 -11.70
CA GLN A 45 -18.54 4.94 -11.63
C GLN A 45 -17.11 4.79 -12.19
N PRO A 46 -16.50 5.82 -12.83
CA PRO A 46 -15.09 5.82 -13.17
C PRO A 46 -14.26 5.94 -11.88
N THR A 47 -14.33 4.93 -11.02
CA THR A 47 -13.19 4.56 -10.20
C THR A 47 -12.09 4.29 -11.20
N LYS A 48 -10.94 4.97 -11.06
CA LYS A 48 -9.76 4.67 -11.87
C LYS A 48 -9.37 3.23 -11.52
N GLN A 49 -9.99 2.27 -12.20
CA GLN A 49 -9.74 0.86 -12.00
C GLN A 49 -8.36 0.61 -12.57
N VAL A 50 -7.37 0.66 -11.69
CA VAL A 50 -6.01 0.21 -11.99
C VAL A 50 -6.15 -1.21 -12.50
N PRO A 51 -5.64 -1.51 -13.70
CA PRO A 51 -5.93 -2.79 -14.31
C PRO A 51 -5.30 -3.91 -13.48
N THR A 52 -6.01 -5.02 -13.29
CA THR A 52 -5.63 -6.10 -12.38
C THR A 52 -4.25 -6.68 -12.67
N TRP A 53 -3.79 -6.63 -13.93
CA TRP A 53 -2.44 -7.04 -14.31
C TRP A 53 -1.36 -6.12 -13.71
N ALA A 54 -1.60 -4.81 -13.63
CA ALA A 54 -0.67 -3.86 -13.01
C ALA A 54 -0.57 -4.10 -11.50
N VAL A 55 -1.69 -4.39 -10.83
CA VAL A 55 -1.71 -4.79 -9.41
C VAL A 55 -0.87 -6.06 -9.19
N ARG A 56 -1.06 -7.09 -10.01
CA ARG A 56 -0.30 -8.35 -9.94
C ARG A 56 1.20 -8.14 -10.20
N PHE A 57 1.53 -7.32 -11.20
CA PHE A 57 2.90 -6.99 -11.53
C PHE A 57 3.59 -6.23 -10.38
N THR A 58 2.92 -5.23 -9.81
CA THR A 58 3.43 -4.48 -8.66
C THR A 58 3.60 -5.37 -7.43
N MET A 59 2.69 -6.31 -7.17
CA MET A 59 2.84 -7.29 -6.10
C MET A 59 4.09 -8.16 -6.28
N MET A 60 4.30 -8.66 -7.50
CA MET A 60 5.46 -9.49 -7.83
C MET A 60 6.77 -8.70 -7.72
N MET A 61 6.78 -7.45 -8.19
CA MET A 61 7.89 -6.50 -8.03
C MET A 61 8.24 -6.27 -6.56
N ILE A 62 7.24 -5.99 -5.71
CA ILE A 62 7.45 -5.79 -4.26
C ILE A 62 7.96 -7.07 -3.59
N GLY A 63 7.45 -8.24 -3.99
CA GLY A 63 7.90 -9.53 -3.46
C GLY A 63 9.35 -9.84 -3.78
N ILE A 64 9.77 -9.61 -5.04
CA ILE A 64 11.16 -9.74 -5.50
C ILE A 64 12.06 -8.68 -4.89
N PHE A 65 11.49 -7.53 -4.53
CA PHE A 65 12.29 -6.44 -4.02
C PHE A 65 12.97 -6.77 -2.69
N LEU A 66 12.26 -7.42 -1.76
CA LEU A 66 12.81 -7.73 -0.44
C LEU A 66 14.12 -8.54 -0.50
N PRO A 67 14.20 -9.69 -1.22
CA PRO A 67 15.46 -10.41 -1.38
C PRO A 67 16.49 -9.61 -2.17
N PHE A 68 16.09 -8.74 -3.10
CA PHE A 68 17.01 -7.87 -3.82
C PHE A 68 17.69 -6.86 -2.88
N ALA A 69 16.95 -6.20 -1.99
CA ALA A 69 17.53 -5.31 -0.98
C ALA A 69 18.52 -6.04 -0.07
N LEU A 70 18.18 -7.26 0.36
CA LEU A 70 19.09 -8.08 1.17
C LEU A 70 20.34 -8.47 0.39
N LEU A 71 20.21 -8.82 -0.89
CA LEU A 71 21.34 -9.15 -1.75
C LEU A 71 22.28 -7.94 -1.93
N VAL A 72 21.74 -6.75 -2.17
CA VAL A 72 22.52 -5.50 -2.27
C VAL A 72 23.25 -5.20 -0.97
N ILE A 73 22.64 -5.50 0.19
CA ILE A 73 23.28 -5.30 1.50
C ILE A 73 24.36 -6.34 1.78
N TYR A 74 24.14 -7.60 1.36
CA TYR A 74 25.06 -8.71 1.58
C TYR A 74 26.30 -8.64 0.68
N PHE A 75 26.15 -8.14 -0.55
CA PHE A 75 27.27 -7.78 -1.41
C PHE A 75 27.97 -6.52 -0.86
N THR A 76 28.73 -6.74 0.21
CA THR A 76 29.47 -5.72 0.97
C THR A 76 30.59 -5.07 0.15
N GLU A 77 30.85 -5.58 -1.06
CA GLU A 77 31.81 -5.02 -2.04
C GLU A 77 31.26 -3.79 -2.80
N LEU A 78 29.96 -3.50 -2.72
CA LEU A 78 29.39 -2.29 -3.32
C LEU A 78 29.70 -1.06 -2.45
N SER A 79 30.00 0.07 -3.09
CA SER A 79 30.28 1.30 -2.37
C SER A 79 29.08 1.72 -1.52
N PHE A 80 29.36 2.20 -0.31
CA PHE A 80 28.33 2.66 0.63
C PHE A 80 27.35 3.66 0.00
N VAL A 81 27.86 4.54 -0.89
CA VAL A 81 27.07 5.53 -1.61
C VAL A 81 26.01 4.87 -2.50
N LEU A 82 26.38 3.86 -3.28
CA LEU A 82 25.45 3.17 -4.18
C LEU A 82 24.39 2.38 -3.39
N GLN A 83 24.80 1.71 -2.33
CA GLN A 83 23.88 0.96 -1.47
C GLN A 83 22.80 1.88 -0.86
N THR A 84 23.22 3.02 -0.31
CA THR A 84 22.30 4.00 0.31
C THR A 84 21.37 4.62 -0.73
N LEU A 85 21.88 4.92 -1.93
CA LEU A 85 21.09 5.47 -3.04
C LEU A 85 20.03 4.48 -3.53
N ILE A 86 20.38 3.21 -3.74
CA ILE A 86 19.42 2.18 -4.18
C ILE A 86 18.33 1.98 -3.12
N LEU A 87 18.71 1.90 -1.84
CA LEU A 87 17.78 1.65 -0.76
C LEU A 87 16.83 2.84 -0.53
N SER A 88 17.33 4.08 -0.66
CA SER A 88 16.50 5.30 -0.58
C SER A 88 15.54 5.43 -1.77
N LEU A 89 15.99 5.18 -3.00
CA LEU A 89 15.15 5.15 -4.19
C LEU A 89 14.01 4.14 -4.02
N PHE A 90 14.32 3.00 -3.41
CA PHE A 90 13.29 2.02 -3.15
C PHE A 90 12.23 2.45 -2.14
N VAL A 91 12.63 3.09 -1.05
CA VAL A 91 11.67 3.65 -0.08
C VAL A 91 10.72 4.63 -0.77
N ILE A 92 11.24 5.46 -1.69
CA ILE A 92 10.43 6.38 -2.50
C ILE A 92 9.42 5.61 -3.38
N VAL A 93 9.86 4.54 -4.05
CA VAL A 93 8.98 3.70 -4.88
C VAL A 93 7.87 3.04 -4.05
N CYS A 94 8.18 2.55 -2.84
CA CYS A 94 7.17 2.04 -1.91
C CYS A 94 6.13 3.10 -1.53
N LEU A 95 6.56 4.31 -1.19
CA LEU A 95 5.66 5.41 -0.83
C LEU A 95 4.78 5.85 -2.01
N MET A 96 5.35 5.91 -3.22
CA MET A 96 4.62 6.18 -4.46
C MET A 96 3.55 5.11 -4.70
N THR A 97 3.90 3.83 -4.52
CA THR A 97 2.99 2.70 -4.71
C THR A 97 1.84 2.71 -3.71
N VAL A 98 2.12 3.03 -2.44
CA VAL A 98 1.09 3.22 -1.41
C VAL A 98 0.10 4.32 -1.80
N ARG A 99 0.58 5.45 -2.34
CA ARG A 99 -0.30 6.54 -2.80
C ARG A 99 -1.10 6.18 -4.04
N PHE A 100 -0.47 5.51 -5.01
CA PHE A 100 -1.12 5.17 -6.29
C PHE A 100 -2.16 4.05 -6.13
N PHE A 101 -1.86 3.05 -5.31
CA PHE A 101 -2.75 1.91 -5.05
C PHE A 101 -3.50 2.03 -3.71
N ALA A 102 -3.74 3.25 -3.22
CA ALA A 102 -4.50 3.50 -1.99
C ALA A 102 -5.93 2.91 -2.02
N GLN A 103 -6.46 2.60 -3.21
CA GLN A 103 -7.75 1.94 -3.39
C GLN A 103 -7.72 0.43 -3.10
N HIS A 104 -6.57 -0.23 -3.20
CA HIS A 104 -6.41 -1.67 -2.97
C HIS A 104 -5.76 -1.96 -1.61
N LYS A 105 -6.60 -2.15 -0.59
CA LYS A 105 -6.17 -2.37 0.81
C LYS A 105 -5.02 -3.37 0.95
N MET A 106 -5.08 -4.52 0.28
CA MET A 106 -4.06 -5.59 0.38
C MET A 106 -2.67 -5.16 -0.13
N LEU A 107 -2.60 -4.48 -1.29
CA LEU A 107 -1.33 -3.96 -1.81
C LEU A 107 -0.75 -2.87 -0.93
N THR A 108 -1.62 -2.00 -0.41
CA THR A 108 -1.23 -0.93 0.51
C THR A 108 -0.56 -1.52 1.76
N HIS A 109 -1.12 -2.59 2.33
CA HIS A 109 -0.53 -3.26 3.50
C HIS A 109 0.86 -3.84 3.19
N ILE A 110 1.00 -4.61 2.11
CA ILE A 110 2.28 -5.24 1.75
C ILE A 110 3.35 -4.20 1.45
N SER A 111 3.02 -3.18 0.64
CA SER A 111 3.97 -2.12 0.29
C SER A 111 4.40 -1.30 1.51
N LEU A 112 3.52 -1.14 2.50
CA LEU A 112 3.82 -0.41 3.73
C LEU A 112 4.74 -1.22 4.65
N ILE A 113 4.53 -2.54 4.77
CA ILE A 113 5.44 -3.45 5.51
C ILE A 113 6.83 -3.44 4.88
N VAL A 114 6.91 -3.62 3.56
CA VAL A 114 8.19 -3.65 2.85
C VAL A 114 8.90 -2.30 2.93
N GLY A 115 8.18 -1.19 2.74
CA GLY A 115 8.74 0.16 2.90
C GLY A 115 9.23 0.44 4.32
N ALA A 116 8.52 -0.04 5.34
CA ALA A 116 8.92 0.09 6.73
C ALA A 116 10.24 -0.63 7.02
N LEU A 117 10.37 -1.87 6.56
CA LEU A 117 11.58 -2.65 6.74
C LEU A 117 12.76 -2.00 6.00
N SER A 118 12.55 -1.54 4.77
CA SER A 118 13.56 -0.81 3.99
C SER A 118 13.98 0.50 4.67
N LEU A 119 13.05 1.24 5.28
CA LEU A 119 13.36 2.46 6.03
C LEU A 119 14.23 2.17 7.26
N LEU A 120 13.95 1.08 7.98
CA LEU A 120 14.75 0.64 9.12
C LEU A 120 16.17 0.30 8.67
N LEU A 121 16.31 -0.50 7.62
CA LEU A 121 17.60 -0.88 7.03
C LEU A 121 18.41 0.34 6.60
N LEU A 122 17.75 1.32 5.97
CA LEU A 122 18.37 2.59 5.57
C LEU A 122 18.86 3.38 6.78
N SER A 123 18.03 3.46 7.82
CA SER A 123 18.35 4.21 9.03
C SER A 123 19.52 3.60 9.79
N ILE A 124 19.59 2.28 9.90
CA ILE A 124 20.73 1.58 10.51
C ILE A 124 22.02 1.86 9.74
N ARG A 125 21.98 1.75 8.40
CA ARG A 125 23.16 2.05 7.55
C ARG A 125 23.60 3.51 7.64
N ALA A 126 22.65 4.44 7.68
CA ALA A 126 22.96 5.87 7.85
C ALA A 126 23.63 6.13 9.20
N CYS A 127 23.16 5.47 10.25
CA CYS A 127 23.73 5.59 11.60
C CYS A 127 25.14 5.01 11.68
N ASP A 128 25.39 3.86 11.05
CA ASP A 128 26.71 3.20 11.01
C ASP A 128 27.80 4.09 10.37
N VAL A 129 27.45 4.86 9.33
CA VAL A 129 28.41 5.77 8.67
C VAL A 129 28.58 7.10 9.38
N TYR A 130 27.52 7.67 9.97
CA TYR A 130 27.63 8.95 10.66
C TYR A 130 28.20 8.82 12.08
N PHE A 131 27.91 7.72 12.77
CA PHE A 131 28.28 7.48 14.17
C PHE A 131 28.85 6.07 14.33
N SER A 132 30.09 5.89 13.88
CA SER A 132 30.83 4.63 14.04
C SER A 132 30.92 4.22 15.52
N GLY A 133 30.17 3.19 15.89
CA GLY A 133 30.36 2.44 17.15
C GLY A 133 29.64 2.95 18.41
N SER A 134 28.75 3.96 18.33
CA SER A 134 27.96 4.38 19.51
C SER A 134 26.62 3.65 19.58
N THR A 135 26.48 2.72 20.53
CA THR A 135 25.24 1.98 20.83
C THR A 135 24.06 2.92 21.13
N THR A 136 24.33 4.10 21.68
CA THR A 136 23.33 5.14 21.96
C THR A 136 22.73 5.76 20.69
N ALA A 137 23.53 6.02 19.65
CA ALA A 137 23.02 6.59 18.39
C ALA A 137 22.14 5.58 17.63
N LEU A 138 22.51 4.29 17.67
CA LEU A 138 21.69 3.22 17.12
C LEU A 138 20.35 3.11 17.85
N ALA A 139 20.37 3.15 19.19
CA ALA A 139 19.14 3.10 20.00
C ALA A 139 18.20 4.28 19.66
N ILE A 140 18.72 5.51 19.59
CA ILE A 140 17.93 6.70 19.22
C ILE A 140 17.32 6.54 17.82
N THR A 141 18.10 6.01 16.86
CA THR A 141 17.65 5.82 15.48
C THR A 141 16.51 4.80 15.38
N VAL A 142 16.59 3.71 16.14
CA VAL A 142 15.53 2.69 16.17
C VAL A 142 14.28 3.21 16.88
N ILE A 143 14.42 4.01 17.95
CA ILE A 143 13.29 4.69 18.61
C ILE A 143 12.58 5.61 17.61
N CYS A 144 13.32 6.45 16.89
CA CYS A 144 12.76 7.32 15.86
C CYS A 144 12.00 6.52 14.78
N ASN A 145 12.53 5.39 14.32
CA ASN A 145 11.83 4.52 13.37
C ASN A 145 10.55 3.92 13.97
N CYS A 146 10.58 3.46 15.22
CA CYS A 146 9.39 2.96 15.90
C CYS A 146 8.31 4.05 16.04
N PHE A 147 8.69 5.30 16.31
CA PHE A 147 7.75 6.42 16.33
C PHE A 147 7.13 6.70 14.97
N VAL A 148 7.94 6.69 13.90
CA VAL A 148 7.45 6.82 12.53
C VAL A 148 6.47 5.69 12.21
N TRP A 149 6.77 4.46 12.64
CA TRP A 149 5.86 3.34 12.49
C TRP A 149 4.57 3.52 13.26
N LEU A 150 4.64 3.98 14.50
CA LEU A 150 3.45 4.20 15.33
C LEU A 150 2.55 5.31 14.75
N LEU A 151 3.14 6.40 14.25
CA LEU A 151 2.40 7.49 13.57
C LEU A 151 1.70 7.00 12.29
N ILE A 152 2.40 6.22 11.47
CA ILE A 152 1.83 5.65 10.24
C ILE A 152 0.76 4.60 10.56
N GLY A 153 0.98 3.77 11.58
CA GLY A 153 0.04 2.77 12.06
C GLY A 153 -1.25 3.40 12.59
N TRP A 154 -1.13 4.51 13.31
CA TRP A 154 -2.27 5.30 13.76
C TRP A 154 -2.98 5.98 12.59
N ARG A 155 -2.25 6.61 11.67
CA ARG A 155 -2.84 7.32 10.52
C ARG A 155 -3.60 6.40 9.56
N PHE A 156 -3.12 5.17 9.37
CA PHE A 156 -3.74 4.18 8.49
C PHE A 156 -4.54 3.10 9.23
N SER A 157 -4.72 3.23 10.55
CA SER A 157 -5.42 2.28 11.43
C SER A 157 -4.94 0.82 11.28
N LEU A 158 -3.63 0.62 11.13
CA LEU A 158 -3.01 -0.70 10.94
C LEU A 158 -2.53 -1.26 12.28
N MET A 159 -3.31 -2.14 12.90
CA MET A 159 -2.99 -2.75 14.19
C MET A 159 -1.61 -3.43 14.21
N TYR A 160 -1.23 -4.15 13.14
CA TYR A 160 0.08 -4.83 13.06
C TYR A 160 1.26 -3.88 13.18
N PHE A 161 1.13 -2.66 12.68
CA PHE A 161 2.21 -1.68 12.64
C PHE A 161 2.41 -1.02 14.02
N VAL A 162 1.30 -0.78 14.73
CA VAL A 162 1.33 -0.33 16.12
C VAL A 162 1.93 -1.41 17.03
N ILE A 163 1.53 -2.68 16.86
CA ILE A 163 2.09 -3.81 17.61
C ILE A 163 3.59 -3.93 17.35
N SER A 164 4.03 -3.87 16.09
CA SER A 164 5.45 -3.94 15.74
C SER A 164 6.25 -2.77 16.34
N GLY A 165 5.72 -1.55 16.34
CA GLY A 165 6.37 -0.40 16.98
C GLY A 165 6.47 -0.54 18.50
N VAL A 166 5.42 -1.02 19.17
CA VAL A 166 5.43 -1.25 20.63
C VAL A 166 6.41 -2.36 21.00
N VAL A 167 6.41 -3.48 20.26
CA VAL A 167 7.38 -4.58 20.47
C VAL A 167 8.81 -4.09 20.26
N GLY A 168 9.06 -3.27 19.23
CA GLY A 168 10.38 -2.68 18.99
C GLY A 168 10.87 -1.82 20.15
N ILE A 169 10.00 -0.99 20.74
CA ILE A 169 10.32 -0.19 21.92
C ILE A 169 10.63 -1.09 23.13
N ILE A 170 9.80 -2.11 23.38
CA ILE A 170 10.01 -3.05 24.50
C ILE A 170 11.36 -3.78 24.37
N LEU A 171 11.71 -4.25 23.17
CA LEU A 171 12.99 -4.91 22.92
C LEU A 171 14.19 -4.00 23.17
N LEU A 172 14.11 -2.72 22.79
CA LEU A 172 15.17 -1.75 23.08
C LEU A 172 15.33 -1.53 24.58
N PHE A 173 14.23 -1.37 25.31
CA PHE A 173 14.28 -1.26 26.77
C PHE A 173 14.91 -2.48 27.43
N SER A 174 14.57 -3.69 26.95
CA SER A 174 15.19 -4.92 27.42
C SER A 174 16.69 -4.98 27.09
N SER A 175 17.11 -4.46 25.94
CA SER A 175 18.52 -4.45 25.54
C SER A 175 19.37 -3.44 26.32
N PHE A 176 18.78 -2.38 26.87
CA PHE A 176 19.49 -1.42 27.70
C PHE A 176 19.64 -1.89 29.16
N PHE A 177 18.79 -2.82 29.58
CA PHE A 177 18.79 -3.38 30.94
C PHE A 177 19.65 -4.66 31.09
N ILE A 178 20.06 -5.27 29.96
CA ILE A 178 21.00 -6.40 29.90
C ILE A 178 22.44 -5.87 29.85
#